data_AF-R6ZJB3-F1
#
_entry.id   AF-R6ZJB3-F1
#
_cell.length_a   1.000
_cell.length_b   1.000
_cell.length_c   1.000
_cell.angle_alpha   90.00
_cell.angle_beta   90.00
_cell.angle_gamma   90.00
#
_symmetry.space_group_name_H-M   'P 1'
#
loop_
_entity.id
_entity.type
_entity.pdbx_description
1 polymer ?
#
loop_
_entity_poly.entity_id
_entity_poly.type
_entity_poly.pdbx_seq_one_letter_code
_entity_poly.pdbx_strand_id
1 'polypeptide(L)'
;MNMDCNSLSHIHLTKDEMLSPHDWKGNMDLLNIVLVGITNDIPDHEGKYEMHRLIGALLSSELKEQEKLDIIEHEYNIPISNELRENVRIMCNLSIGIEEKATEKSSRDQ
;
A
#
# COMPACT_ATOMS: atom_id res chain seq x y z
N MET A 1 -2.43 11.60 -5.09
CA MET A 1 -1.02 11.39 -5.51
C MET A 1 -1.10 10.82 -6.91
N ASN A 2 -0.70 11.59 -7.95
CA ASN A 2 -0.82 11.18 -9.36
C ASN A 2 0.57 10.86 -9.91
N MET A 3 0.98 9.61 -9.83
CA MET A 3 2.09 9.10 -10.64
C MET A 3 1.50 8.37 -11.84
N ASP A 4 2.13 8.50 -13.00
CA ASP A 4 1.64 7.93 -14.26
C ASP A 4 1.87 6.41 -14.36
N CYS A 5 2.68 5.83 -13.47
CA CYS A 5 2.99 4.41 -13.47
C CYS A 5 3.36 3.87 -12.08
N ASN A 6 3.14 2.56 -11.90
CA ASN A 6 3.58 1.81 -10.74
C ASN A 6 5.11 1.76 -10.67
N SER A 7 5.69 1.97 -9.49
CA SER A 7 7.14 1.96 -9.29
C SER A 7 7.55 1.17 -8.06
N LEU A 8 8.76 0.61 -8.11
CA LEU A 8 9.41 -0.05 -6.97
C LEU A 8 10.87 0.37 -6.96
N SER A 9 11.28 1.08 -5.92
CA SER A 9 12.66 1.50 -5.74
C SER A 9 13.23 0.84 -4.48
N HIS A 10 14.38 0.18 -4.64
CA HIS A 10 15.15 -0.40 -3.55
C HIS A 10 16.41 0.42 -3.32
N ILE A 11 16.56 0.98 -2.12
CA ILE A 11 17.70 1.83 -1.77
C ILE A 11 18.65 1.03 -0.88
N HIS A 12 19.91 0.92 -1.32
CA HIS A 12 21.01 0.32 -0.57
C HIS A 12 21.93 1.42 -0.03
N LEU A 13 22.25 1.40 1.27
CA LEU A 13 23.09 2.38 1.92
C LEU A 13 24.51 1.82 2.12
N THR A 14 25.50 2.53 1.61
CA THR A 14 26.93 2.25 1.86
C THR A 14 27.48 3.22 2.90
N LYS A 15 28.20 2.70 3.89
CA LYS A 15 28.88 3.51 4.92
C LYS A 15 30.27 3.90 4.41
N ASP A 16 30.55 5.19 4.30
CA ASP A 16 31.87 5.72 4.01
C ASP A 16 32.43 6.43 5.26
N GLU A 17 33.62 6.03 5.71
CA GLU A 17 34.24 6.55 6.93
C GLU A 17 35.33 7.57 6.56
N MET A 18 34.99 8.86 6.66
CA MET A 18 35.93 9.95 6.32
C MET A 18 36.98 10.23 7.40
N LEU A 19 36.90 9.56 8.55
CA LEU A 19 37.76 9.73 9.72
C LEU A 19 38.16 8.35 10.27
N SER A 20 38.75 8.32 11.47
CA SER A 20 39.14 7.08 12.13
C SER A 20 37.99 6.07 12.13
N PRO A 21 38.21 4.85 11.62
CA PRO A 21 37.17 3.84 11.54
C PRO A 21 36.69 3.47 12.94
N HIS A 22 35.37 3.44 13.13
CA HIS A 22 34.76 3.03 14.40
C HIS A 22 33.78 1.91 14.14
N ASP A 23 33.98 0.77 14.82
CA ASP A 23 33.08 -0.37 14.80
C ASP A 23 31.76 -0.02 15.50
N TRP A 24 30.90 0.67 14.77
CA TRP A 24 29.51 0.84 15.15
C TRP A 24 28.87 -0.54 15.18
N LYS A 25 28.50 -1.03 16.37
CA LYS A 25 27.89 -2.36 16.59
C LYS A 25 26.54 -2.61 15.90
N GLY A 26 26.05 -1.68 15.09
CA GLY A 26 24.78 -1.77 14.39
C GLY A 26 25.04 -2.22 12.96
N ASN A 27 24.35 -3.27 12.51
CA ASN A 27 24.44 -3.71 11.13
C ASN A 27 23.64 -2.77 10.23
N MET A 28 24.33 -1.86 9.54
CA MET A 28 23.71 -1.01 8.52
C MET A 28 23.13 -1.83 7.37
N ASP A 29 23.69 -3.00 7.11
CA ASP A 29 23.24 -3.97 6.10
C ASP A 29 21.81 -4.49 6.37
N LEU A 30 21.29 -4.31 7.60
CA LEU A 30 19.91 -4.65 7.95
C LEU A 30 18.91 -3.57 7.53
N LEU A 31 19.36 -2.33 7.28
CA LEU A 31 18.48 -1.23 6.92
C LEU A 31 18.09 -1.35 5.44
N ASN A 32 16.87 -1.84 5.20
CA ASN A 32 16.27 -1.95 3.87
C ASN A 32 15.15 -0.92 3.73
N ILE A 33 15.27 -0.01 2.75
CA ILE A 33 14.22 0.97 2.43
C ILE A 33 13.60 0.58 1.09
N VAL A 34 12.31 0.25 1.11
CA VAL A 34 11.52 -0.07 -0.08
C VAL A 34 10.49 1.04 -0.27
N LEU A 35 10.56 1.72 -1.42
CA LEU A 35 9.58 2.72 -1.82
C LEU A 35 8.68 2.12 -2.90
N VAL A 36 7.38 2.05 -2.62
CA VAL A 36 6.38 1.51 -3.55
C VAL A 36 5.46 2.64 -4.00
N GLY A 37 5.44 2.92 -5.31
CA GLY A 37 4.48 3.82 -5.93
C GLY A 37 3.32 3.03 -6.53
N ILE A 38 2.10 3.35 -6.10
CA ILE A 38 0.86 2.76 -6.62
C ILE A 38 0.04 3.80 -7.38
N THR A 39 -0.53 3.40 -8.51
CA THR A 39 -1.50 4.20 -9.28
C THR A 39 -2.94 3.91 -8.82
N ASN A 40 -3.90 4.75 -9.25
CA ASN A 40 -5.31 4.44 -9.04
C ASN A 40 -5.74 3.22 -9.88
N ASP A 41 -5.11 3.03 -11.04
CA ASP A 41 -5.34 1.85 -11.87
C ASP A 41 -4.71 0.62 -11.21
N ILE A 42 -5.54 -0.40 -10.98
CA ILE A 42 -5.09 -1.67 -10.43
C ILE A 42 -4.58 -2.53 -11.58
N PRO A 43 -3.29 -2.92 -11.58
CA PRO A 43 -2.74 -3.72 -12.66
C PRO A 43 -3.35 -5.12 -12.70
N ASP A 44 -3.27 -5.76 -13.87
CA ASP A 44 -3.62 -7.17 -14.06
C ASP A 44 -2.76 -8.08 -13.18
N HIS A 45 -3.26 -9.28 -12.89
CA HIS A 45 -2.57 -10.28 -12.09
C HIS A 45 -1.43 -10.94 -12.89
N GLU A 46 -0.34 -10.20 -13.08
CA GLU A 46 0.89 -10.62 -13.77
C GLU A 46 2.10 -10.55 -12.82
N GLY A 47 3.04 -11.49 -12.96
CA GLY A 47 4.11 -11.69 -11.97
C GLY A 47 5.03 -10.48 -11.70
N LYS A 48 5.14 -9.50 -12.60
CA LYS A 48 5.92 -8.28 -12.35
C LYS A 48 5.19 -7.21 -11.51
N TYR A 49 3.86 -7.28 -11.43
CA TYR A 49 3.02 -6.32 -10.71
C TYR A 49 2.21 -6.98 -9.59
N GLU A 50 2.52 -8.22 -9.24
CA GLU A 50 1.82 -9.00 -8.21
C GLU A 50 1.74 -8.24 -6.88
N MET A 51 2.83 -7.61 -6.44
CA MET A 51 2.80 -6.76 -5.24
C MET A 51 1.95 -5.49 -5.42
N HIS A 52 2.08 -4.79 -6.55
CA HIS A 52 1.32 -3.57 -6.84
C HIS A 52 -0.17 -3.84 -6.95
N ARG A 53 -0.56 -5.01 -7.48
CA ARG A 53 -1.95 -5.44 -7.56
C ARG A 53 -2.52 -5.71 -6.18
N LEU A 54 -1.83 -6.47 -5.33
CA LEU A 54 -2.30 -6.73 -3.97
C LEU A 54 -2.48 -5.44 -3.17
N ILE A 55 -1.44 -4.59 -3.15
CA ILE A 55 -1.46 -3.32 -2.42
C ILE A 55 -2.50 -2.37 -3.02
N GLY A 56 -2.55 -2.27 -4.36
CA GLY A 56 -3.53 -1.46 -5.09
C GLY A 56 -4.96 -1.90 -4.80
N ALA A 57 -5.24 -3.21 -4.77
CA ALA A 57 -6.55 -3.73 -4.42
C ALA A 57 -6.96 -3.39 -2.98
N LEU A 58 -6.05 -3.59 -2.02
CA LEU A 58 -6.28 -3.26 -0.61
C LEU A 58 -6.60 -1.77 -0.40
N LEU A 59 -5.82 -0.90 -1.04
CA LEU A 59 -5.90 0.56 -0.84
C LEU A 59 -6.85 1.28 -1.80
N SER A 60 -7.37 0.60 -2.82
CA SER A 60 -8.30 1.19 -3.79
C SER A 60 -9.57 1.69 -3.11
N SER A 61 -9.99 2.91 -3.43
CA SER A 61 -11.30 3.46 -3.06
C SER A 61 -12.42 3.00 -3.98
N GLU A 62 -12.08 2.42 -5.14
CA GLU A 62 -13.04 2.02 -6.18
C GLU A 62 -13.54 0.59 -5.97
N LEU A 63 -12.69 -0.30 -5.46
CA LEU A 63 -13.08 -1.68 -5.15
C LEU A 63 -13.96 -1.75 -3.89
N LYS A 64 -15.04 -2.52 -3.98
CA LYS A 64 -15.89 -2.84 -2.83
C LYS A 64 -15.19 -3.82 -1.91
N GLU A 65 -15.63 -3.85 -0.65
CA GLU A 65 -15.10 -4.75 0.39
C GLU A 65 -15.00 -6.20 -0.09
N GLN A 66 -16.07 -6.74 -0.71
CA GLN A 66 -16.09 -8.12 -1.17
C GLN A 66 -15.07 -8.38 -2.30
N GLU A 67 -14.92 -7.46 -3.25
CA GLU A 67 -13.96 -7.61 -4.36
C GLU A 67 -12.52 -7.64 -3.83
N LYS A 68 -12.22 -6.85 -2.80
CA LYS A 68 -10.91 -6.89 -2.13
C LYS A 68 -10.66 -8.24 -1.46
N LEU A 69 -11.66 -8.75 -0.73
CA LEU A 69 -11.57 -10.06 -0.07
C LEU A 69 -11.39 -11.18 -1.10
N ASP A 70 -12.12 -11.14 -2.21
CA ASP A 70 -12.03 -12.13 -3.28
C ASP A 70 -10.63 -12.16 -3.89
N ILE A 71 -10.02 -10.99 -4.16
CA ILE A 71 -8.64 -10.89 -4.65
C ILE A 71 -7.66 -11.53 -3.64
N ILE A 72 -7.73 -11.15 -2.37
CA ILE A 72 -6.85 -11.68 -1.32
C ILE A 72 -6.97 -13.21 -1.21
N GLU A 73 -8.19 -13.74 -1.24
CA GLU A 73 -8.46 -15.16 -1.07
C GLU A 73 -8.10 -15.98 -2.30
N HIS A 74 -8.57 -15.58 -3.48
CA HIS A 74 -8.55 -16.43 -4.67
C HIS A 74 -7.33 -16.17 -5.57
N GLU A 75 -6.82 -14.95 -5.59
CA GLU A 75 -5.64 -14.63 -6.40
C GLU A 75 -4.34 -14.86 -5.62
N TYR A 76 -4.31 -14.50 -4.34
CA TYR A 76 -3.11 -14.61 -3.50
C TYR A 76 -3.12 -15.82 -2.56
N ASN A 77 -4.21 -16.61 -2.54
CA ASN A 77 -4.37 -17.77 -1.65
C ASN A 77 -4.17 -17.42 -0.17
N ILE A 78 -4.52 -16.20 0.24
CA ILE A 78 -4.43 -15.76 1.63
C ILE A 78 -5.77 -16.07 2.31
N PRO A 79 -5.82 -16.98 3.30
CA PRO A 79 -7.08 -17.35 3.95
C PRO A 79 -7.73 -16.16 4.64
N ILE A 80 -9.02 -15.95 4.38
CA ILE A 80 -9.77 -14.87 5.02
C ILE A 80 -10.17 -15.27 6.43
N SER A 81 -9.53 -14.68 7.42
CA SER A 81 -9.97 -14.76 8.82
C SER A 81 -11.03 -13.71 9.12
N ASN A 82 -11.84 -13.95 10.17
CA ASN A 82 -12.80 -12.94 10.65
C ASN A 82 -12.13 -11.61 11.02
N GLU A 83 -10.90 -11.68 11.56
CA GLU A 83 -10.10 -10.50 11.88
C GLU A 83 -9.68 -9.74 10.62
N LEU A 84 -9.19 -10.44 9.60
CA LEU A 84 -8.80 -9.82 8.33
C LEU A 84 -10.00 -9.17 7.64
N ARG A 85 -11.16 -9.84 7.66
CA ARG A 85 -12.41 -9.31 7.13
C ARG A 85 -12.82 -8.01 7.80
N GLU A 86 -12.77 -7.97 9.13
CA GLU A 86 -13.10 -6.75 9.88
C GLU A 86 -12.10 -5.62 9.61
N ASN A 87 -10.80 -5.94 9.50
CA ASN A 87 -9.78 -4.95 9.14
C ASN A 87 -10.00 -4.34 7.74
N VAL A 88 -10.33 -5.17 6.74
CA VAL A 88 -10.65 -4.69 5.38
C VAL A 88 -11.90 -3.82 5.40
N ARG A 89 -12.92 -4.20 6.16
CA ARG A 89 -14.15 -3.42 6.34
C ARG A 89 -13.90 -2.07 6.98
N ILE A 90 -13.12 -2.02 8.07
CA ILE A 90 -12.72 -0.76 8.73
C ILE A 90 -11.98 0.15 7.75
N MET A 91 -11.04 -0.40 6.97
CA MET A 91 -10.28 0.36 5.98
C MET A 91 -11.18 0.97 4.89
N CYS A 92 -12.16 0.22 4.37
CA CYS A 92 -13.11 0.72 3.37
C CYS A 92 -14.05 1.79 3.94
N ASN A 93 -14.48 1.64 5.20
CA ASN A 93 -15.38 2.60 5.85
C ASN A 93 -14.65 3.90 6.24
N LEU A 94 -13.33 3.85 6.49
CA LEU A 94 -12.53 5.04 6.73
C LEU A 94 -12.49 5.97 5.51
N SER A 95 -12.40 5.43 4.29
CA SER A 95 -12.49 6.24 3.06
C SER A 95 -13.88 6.80 2.82
N ILE A 96 -14.95 6.01 3.05
CA ILE A 96 -16.34 6.47 2.89
C ILE A 96 -16.64 7.63 3.85
N GLY A 97 -16.22 7.53 5.11
CA GLY A 97 -16.46 8.58 6.12
C GLY A 97 -15.71 9.90 5.88
N ILE A 98 -14.71 9.93 4.98
CA ILE A 98 -13.99 11.16 4.58
C ILE A 98 -14.70 11.83 3.39
N GLU A 99 -15.15 11.05 2.40
CA GLU A 99 -15.83 11.53 1.21
C GLU A 99 -17.22 12.10 1.52
N GLU A 100 -17.99 11.43 2.40
CA GLU A 100 -19.29 11.93 2.88
C GLU A 100 -19.14 13.27 3.63
N LYS A 101 -18.10 13.44 4.44
CA LYS A 101 -17.84 14.70 5.15
C LYS A 101 -17.40 15.84 4.22
N ALA A 102 -16.75 15.53 3.10
CA ALA A 102 -16.33 16.53 2.12
C ALA A 102 -17.52 17.01 1.28
N THR A 103 -18.39 16.09 0.86
CA THR A 103 -19.61 16.38 0.10
C THR A 103 -20.67 17.09 0.95
N GLU A 104 -20.81 16.74 2.23
CA GLU A 104 -21.66 17.46 3.20
C GLU A 104 -21.20 18.91 3.47
N LYS A 105 -19.89 19.18 3.44
CA LYS A 105 -19.39 20.56 3.58
C LYS A 105 -19.63 21.38 2.32
N SER A 106 -19.37 20.81 1.14
CA SER A 106 -19.56 21.51 -0.13
C SER A 106 -21.03 21.81 -0.47
N SER A 107 -21.98 21.07 0.11
CA SER A 107 -23.42 21.30 -0.03
C SER A 107 -24.01 22.27 1.00
N ARG A 108 -23.27 22.58 2.08
CA ARG A 108 -23.65 23.60 3.08
C ARG A 108 -23.11 24.99 2.75
N ASP A 109 -22.12 25.07 1.85
CA ASP A 109 -21.50 26.31 1.39
C ASP A 109 -22.10 26.85 0.06
N GLN A 110 -23.28 26.36 -0.34
CA GLN A 110 -24.11 26.92 -1.44
C GLN A 110 -25.38 27.60 -0.91
#